data_AF-A0A1M7QW60-F1
#
_entry.id   AF-A0A1M7QW60-F1
#
_cell.length_a   1.000
_cell.length_b   1.000
_cell.length_c   1.000
_cell.angle_alpha   90.00
_cell.angle_beta   90.00
_cell.angle_gamma   90.00
#
_symmetry.space_group_name_H-M   'P 1'
#
loop_
_entity.id
_entity.type
_entity.pdbx_description
1 polymer ?
#
loop_
_entity_poly.entity_id
_entity_poly.type
_entity_poly.pdbx_seq_one_letter_code
_entity_poly.pdbx_strand_id
1 'polypeptide(L)'
;MKKFTIPCDFGGVKAPFNIYIGEPSPDKHPIQYQAAWLSRERSGTIPAEVMDSFAKLHEISKENGVSFEELCVYALGTASGDDAPGTDGDSSGAQA
;
A
#
# COMPACT_ATOMS: atom_id res chain seq x y z
N MET A 1 -9.55 3.28 -5.92
CA MET A 1 -8.26 3.98 -5.75
C MET A 1 -7.98 4.19 -4.27
N LYS A 2 -6.95 3.52 -3.75
CA LYS A 2 -6.48 3.58 -2.36
C LYS A 2 -5.17 4.37 -2.27
N LYS A 3 -4.99 5.14 -1.21
CA LYS A 3 -3.75 5.91 -0.96
C LYS A 3 -2.89 5.19 0.07
N PHE A 4 -1.62 4.98 -0.23
CA PHE A 4 -0.64 4.41 0.71
C PHE A 4 0.54 5.35 0.86
N THR A 5 1.16 5.32 2.04
CA THR A 5 2.39 6.07 2.31
C THR A 5 3.52 5.07 2.44
N ILE A 6 4.50 5.15 1.54
CA ILE A 6 5.69 4.28 1.57
C ILE A 6 6.95 5.11 1.77
N PRO A 7 7.99 4.58 2.43
CA PRO A 7 9.29 5.22 2.49
C PRO A 7 9.98 5.11 1.12
N CYS A 8 10.18 6.25 0.45
CA CYS A 8 10.96 6.33 -0.79
C CYS A 8 12.33 6.93 -0.51
N ASP A 9 13.33 6.54 -1.30
CA ASP A 9 14.67 7.09 -1.21
C ASP A 9 14.80 8.35 -2.08
N PHE A 10 15.33 9.43 -1.55
CA PHE A 10 15.60 10.67 -2.28
C PHE A 10 17.08 11.01 -2.13
N GLY A 11 17.93 10.32 -2.89
CA GLY A 11 19.38 10.55 -2.86
C GLY A 11 20.02 10.11 -1.54
N GLY A 12 19.57 8.98 -0.98
CA GLY A 12 20.05 8.44 0.30
C GLY A 12 19.24 8.86 1.53
N VAL A 13 18.25 9.75 1.36
CA VAL A 13 17.33 10.16 2.42
C VAL A 13 15.98 9.49 2.21
N LYS A 14 15.58 8.63 3.15
CA LYS A 14 14.24 8.02 3.13
C LYS A 14 13.20 9.04 3.58
N ALA A 15 12.22 9.34 2.72
CA ALA A 15 11.10 10.22 3.06
C ALA A 15 9.75 9.57 2.68
N PRO A 16 8.68 9.84 3.43
CA PRO A 16 7.36 9.30 3.15
C PRO A 16 6.82 9.88 1.83
N PHE A 17 6.35 8.99 0.95
CA PHE A 17 5.71 9.34 -0.31
C PHE A 17 4.36 8.69 -0.44
N ASN A 18 3.35 9.49 -0.81
CA ASN A 18 2.00 9.01 -1.02
C ASN A 18 1.88 8.44 -2.43
N ILE A 19 1.66 7.13 -2.53
CA ILE A 19 1.32 6.44 -3.76
C ILE A 19 -0.17 6.13 -3.81
N TYR A 20 -0.71 6.06 -5.02
CA TYR A 20 -2.11 5.75 -5.28
C TYR A 20 -2.21 4.40 -5.98
N ILE A 21 -2.78 3.42 -5.31
CA ILE A 21 -3.00 2.09 -5.87
C ILE A 21 -4.43 2.04 -6.42
N GLY A 22 -4.56 1.70 -7.70
CA GLY A 22 -5.83 1.43 -8.36
C GLY A 22 -5.82 0.03 -8.95
N GLU A 23 -6.71 -0.25 -9.90
CA GLU A 23 -6.68 -1.46 -10.71
C GLU A 23 -5.58 -1.35 -11.77
N PRO A 24 -4.45 -2.09 -11.63
CA PRO A 24 -3.43 -2.11 -12.66
C PRO A 24 -3.90 -2.92 -13.88
N SER A 25 -3.41 -2.57 -15.08
CA SER A 25 -3.56 -3.48 -16.22
C SER A 25 -2.77 -4.77 -15.98
N PRO A 26 -3.30 -5.93 -16.42
CA PRO A 26 -2.69 -7.23 -16.14
C PRO A 26 -1.28 -7.42 -16.71
N ASP A 27 -0.90 -6.64 -17.73
CA ASP A 27 0.40 -6.66 -18.42
C ASP A 27 1.42 -5.65 -17.87
N LYS A 28 1.06 -4.85 -16.87
CA LYS A 28 1.88 -3.73 -16.40
C LYS A 28 2.09 -3.77 -14.90
N HIS A 29 3.28 -3.32 -14.48
CA HIS A 29 3.58 -3.24 -13.07
C HIS A 29 2.74 -2.13 -12.41
N PRO A 30 2.09 -2.38 -11.26
CA PRO A 30 1.05 -1.50 -10.70
C PRO A 30 1.53 -0.09 -10.38
N ILE A 31 2.78 0.06 -9.96
CA ILE A 31 3.37 1.34 -9.55
C ILE A 31 4.45 1.89 -10.50
N GLN A 32 4.66 1.30 -11.68
CA GLN A 32 5.77 1.72 -12.57
C GLN A 32 5.70 3.20 -12.98
N TYR A 33 4.50 3.70 -13.25
CA TYR A 33 4.31 5.07 -13.71
C TYR A 33 4.59 6.07 -12.59
N GLN A 34 4.19 5.73 -11.37
CA GLN A 34 4.47 6.55 -10.19
C GLN A 34 5.96 6.52 -9.84
N ALA A 35 6.62 5.37 -9.97
CA ALA A 35 8.06 5.25 -9.79
C ALA A 35 8.84 6.10 -10.81
N ALA A 36 8.47 6.01 -12.09
CA ALA A 36 9.07 6.80 -13.15
C ALA A 36 8.85 8.30 -12.94
N TRP A 37 7.65 8.70 -12.53
CA TRP A 37 7.35 10.09 -12.19
C TRP A 37 8.17 10.57 -10.98
N LEU A 38 8.28 9.76 -9.93
CA LEU A 38 9.06 10.10 -8.73
C LEU A 38 10.54 10.33 -9.06
N SER A 39 11.10 9.48 -9.91
CA SER A 39 12.48 9.58 -10.37
C SER A 39 12.70 10.83 -11.22
N ARG A 40 11.76 11.15 -12.10
CA ARG A 40 11.86 12.30 -13.01
C ARG A 40 11.62 13.65 -12.32
N GLU A 41 10.62 13.75 -11.45
CA GLU A 41 10.18 15.04 -10.87
C GLU A 41 10.87 15.33 -9.54
N ARG A 42 11.02 14.31 -8.69
CA ARG A 42 11.56 14.47 -7.33
C ARG A 42 12.96 13.90 -7.15
N SER A 43 13.58 13.37 -8.21
CA SER A 43 14.86 12.64 -8.11
C SER A 43 14.81 11.54 -7.03
N GLY A 44 13.62 10.98 -6.81
CA GLY A 44 13.36 9.95 -5.82
C GLY A 44 13.26 8.57 -6.45
N THR A 45 13.70 7.55 -5.75
CA THR A 45 13.67 6.16 -6.18
C THR A 45 12.83 5.35 -5.22
N ILE A 46 11.91 4.55 -5.77
CA ILE A 46 11.18 3.58 -4.96
C ILE A 46 12.13 2.41 -4.67
N PRO A 47 12.30 1.99 -3.40
CA PRO A 47 13.14 0.86 -3.06
C PRO A 47 12.72 -0.41 -3.81
N ALA A 48 13.69 -1.21 -4.24
CA ALA A 48 13.43 -2.47 -4.96
C ALA A 48 12.57 -3.44 -4.12
N GLU A 49 12.75 -3.47 -2.80
CA GLU A 49 11.92 -4.25 -1.87
C GLU A 49 10.42 -3.91 -1.98
N VAL A 50 10.10 -2.62 -2.16
CA VAL A 50 8.72 -2.16 -2.26
C VAL A 50 8.15 -2.54 -3.62
N MET A 51 8.93 -2.35 -4.69
CA MET A 51 8.53 -2.80 -6.03
C MET A 51 8.25 -4.31 -6.07
N ASP A 52 9.16 -5.12 -5.55
CA ASP A 52 9.03 -6.58 -5.50
C ASP A 52 7.79 -7.01 -4.70
N SER A 53 7.56 -6.38 -3.55
CA SER A 53 6.37 -6.64 -2.73
C SER A 53 5.07 -6.37 -3.51
N PHE A 54 4.99 -5.24 -4.22
CA PHE A 54 3.82 -4.93 -5.05
C PHE A 54 3.68 -5.86 -6.27
N ALA A 55 4.79 -6.28 -6.89
CA ALA A 55 4.76 -7.25 -7.98
C ALA A 55 4.20 -8.59 -7.51
N LYS A 56 4.64 -9.07 -6.34
CA LYS A 56 4.17 -10.31 -5.73
C LYS A 56 2.70 -10.24 -5.34
N LEU A 57 2.26 -9.13 -4.74
CA LEU A 57 0.84 -8.91 -4.45
C LEU A 57 0.00 -8.91 -5.73
N HIS A 58 0.53 -8.36 -6.83
CA HIS A 58 -0.18 -8.34 -8.11
C HIS A 58 -0.32 -9.76 -8.69
N GLU A 59 0.72 -10.58 -8.61
CA GLU A 59 0.67 -11.99 -9.02
C GLU A 59 -0.36 -12.78 -8.20
N ILE A 60 -0.31 -12.68 -6.86
CA ILE A 60 -1.27 -13.33 -5.96
C ILE A 60 -2.70 -12.88 -6.27
N SER A 61 -2.90 -11.59 -6.55
CA SER A 61 -4.23 -11.05 -6.89
C SER A 61 -4.78 -11.66 -8.18
N LYS A 62 -3.91 -11.88 -9.18
CA LYS A 62 -4.27 -12.52 -10.45
C LYS A 62 -4.53 -14.01 -10.28
N GLU A 63 -3.70 -14.72 -9.51
CA GLU A 63 -3.86 -16.16 -9.26
C GLU A 63 -5.15 -16.48 -8.49
N ASN A 64 -5.50 -15.66 -7.51
CA ASN A 64 -6.68 -15.89 -6.66
C ASN A 64 -7.94 -15.18 -7.19
N GLY A 65 -7.82 -14.34 -8.23
CA GLY A 65 -8.92 -13.54 -8.75
C GLY A 65 -9.48 -12.53 -7.73
N VAL A 66 -8.61 -11.98 -6.87
CA VAL A 66 -8.99 -11.00 -5.84
C VAL A 66 -8.60 -9.58 -6.26
N SER A 67 -9.29 -8.59 -5.71
CA SER A 67 -8.99 -7.18 -5.98
C SER A 67 -7.62 -6.81 -5.43
N PHE A 68 -6.69 -6.43 -6.33
CA PHE A 68 -5.34 -5.99 -5.96
C PHE A 68 -5.35 -4.85 -4.94
N GLU A 69 -6.29 -3.91 -5.07
CA GLU A 69 -6.45 -2.81 -4.12
C GLU A 69 -6.70 -3.29 -2.69
N GLU A 70 -7.64 -4.23 -2.51
CA GLU A 70 -8.00 -4.77 -1.20
C GLU A 70 -6.89 -5.65 -0.63
N LEU A 71 -6.20 -6.41 -1.50
CA LEU A 71 -5.03 -7.20 -1.09
C LEU A 71 -3.88 -6.30 -0.61
N CYS A 72 -3.64 -5.17 -1.28
CA CYS A 72 -2.66 -4.18 -0.84
C CYS A 72 -3.08 -3.53 0.49
N VAL A 73 -4.36 -3.22 0.67
CA VAL A 73 -4.88 -2.69 1.96
C VAL A 73 -4.65 -3.70 3.08
N TYR A 74 -4.88 -4.99 2.82
CA TYR A 74 -4.63 -6.03 3.80
C TYR A 74 -3.12 -6.17 4.13
N ALA A 75 -2.27 -6.25 3.11
CA ALA A 75 -0.82 -6.44 3.28
C ALA A 75 -0.11 -5.21 3.90
N LEU A 76 -0.56 -3.99 3.59
CA LEU A 76 0.04 -2.74 4.09
C LEU A 76 -0.67 -2.21 5.35
N GLY A 77 -1.96 -2.49 5.51
CA GLY A 77 -2.73 -2.18 6.71
C GLY A 77 -2.26 -3.00 7.90
N THR A 78 -1.85 -4.25 7.68
CA THR A 78 -1.15 -5.06 8.70
C THR A 78 0.25 -4.52 9.03
N ALA A 79 0.92 -3.85 8.09
CA ALA A 79 2.21 -3.19 8.34
C ALA A 79 2.10 -1.85 9.10
N SER A 80 0.90 -1.26 9.18
CA SER A 80 0.62 -0.03 9.96
C SER A 80 -0.09 -0.31 11.29
N GLY A 81 -0.34 -1.57 11.62
CA GLY A 81 -1.08 -1.97 12.82
C GLY A 81 -0.17 -2.38 13.97
N ASP A 82 0.32 -1.40 14.72
CA ASP A 82 0.26 -1.50 16.18
C ASP A 82 -1.10 -0.94 16.60
N ASP A 83 -2.16 -1.71 16.37
CA ASP A 83 -3.46 -1.48 17.00
C ASP A 83 -4.11 -2.85 17.22
N ALA A 84 -4.12 -3.22 18.49
CA ALA A 84 -4.62 -4.45 19.07
C ALA A 84 -6.10 -4.74 18.73
N PRO A 85 -6.55 -6.01 18.82
CA PRO A 85 -7.97 -6.30 18.89
C PRO A 85 -8.52 -5.79 20.23
N GLY A 86 -9.41 -4.82 20.20
CA GLY A 86 -10.20 -4.41 21.35
C GLY A 86 -11.28 -3.42 20.90
N THR A 87 -12.53 -3.50 21.30
CA THR A 87 -13.25 -4.39 22.23
C THR A 87 -14.72 -4.12 21.96
N ASP A 88 -15.55 -5.16 21.87
CA ASP A 88 -16.99 -5.07 22.01
C ASP A 88 -17.35 -4.27 23.27
N GLY A 89 -17.93 -3.09 23.06
CA GLY A 89 -18.42 -2.21 24.11
C GLY A 89 -19.88 -1.87 23.87
N ASP A 90 -20.75 -2.88 23.91
CA ASP A 90 -22.17 -2.65 24.21
C ASP A 90 -22.24 -2.02 25.61
N SER A 91 -22.68 -0.77 25.66
CA SER A 91 -23.03 -0.09 26.90
C SER A 91 -24.48 0.34 26.82
N SER A 92 -25.38 -0.63 26.87
CA SER A 92 -26.76 -0.39 27.31
C SER A 92 -26.76 -0.15 28.82
N GLY A 93 -26.48 1.08 29.23
CA GLY A 93 -26.60 1.57 30.61
C GLY A 93 -27.87 2.40 30.79
N ALA A 94 -28.95 1.75 31.22
CA ALA A 94 -30.14 2.40 31.75
C ALA A 94 -29.86 2.90 33.18
N GLN A 95 -30.07 4.18 33.45
CA GLN A 95 -30.26 4.81 34.77
C GLN A 95 -30.78 6.24 34.50
N ALA A 96 -31.79 6.80 35.14
CA ALA A 96 -32.71 6.38 36.20
C ALA A 96 -33.99 7.23 36.08
#